data_AF-A0A0G1MLT7-F1
#
_entry.id   AF-A0A0G1MLT7-F1
#
_cell.length_a   1.000
_cell.length_b   1.000
_cell.length_c   1.000
_cell.angle_alpha   90.00
_cell.angle_beta   90.00
_cell.angle_gamma   90.00
#
_symmetry.space_group_name_H-M   'P 1'
#
loop_
_entity.id
_entity.type
_entity.pdbx_description
1 polymer ?
#
loop_
_entity_poly.entity_id
_entity_poly.type
_entity_poly.pdbx_seq_one_letter_code
_entity_poly.pdbx_strand_id
1 'polypeptide(L)'
;MNIEYEATFWPINKDEIRARLKAVHAELVRSEFLQKRKVFNMPEGHKIKGGWMRVRDEGDKVTLSLKIVDGEKTEDQKELCLKVDNFDQAVDLLKTVGCEEKAYQETRREIWKLDSVEVTIDEWPFLEPLVEVEGSSEESVRAVSEKLDFDWSQACFCSIDTIYAKKYGISNDTFNNHSPLIIFEMDNPFAP
;
A
#
# COMPACT_ATOMS: atom_id res chain seq x y z
N MET A 1 1.68 7.20 16.59
CA MET A 1 1.69 6.83 15.16
C MET A 1 2.71 7.69 14.48
N ASN A 2 3.40 7.13 13.49
CA ASN A 2 4.41 7.84 12.73
C ASN A 2 3.76 8.43 11.48
N ILE A 3 4.30 9.54 10.99
CA ILE A 3 3.98 10.03 9.65
C ILE A 3 4.67 9.09 8.66
N GLU A 4 3.94 8.69 7.62
CA GLU A 4 4.44 7.89 6.51
C GLU A 4 4.66 8.83 5.33
N TYR A 5 5.89 9.31 5.16
CA TYR A 5 6.23 10.13 4.00
C TYR A 5 6.36 9.21 2.79
N GLU A 6 5.26 9.03 2.08
CA GLU A 6 5.14 8.15 0.92
C GLU A 6 4.58 8.92 -0.28
N ALA A 7 5.20 8.76 -1.45
CA ALA A 7 4.69 9.25 -2.72
C ALA A 7 4.42 8.07 -3.66
N THR A 8 3.20 7.97 -4.17
CA THR A 8 2.81 6.95 -5.14
C THR A 8 2.82 7.50 -6.56
N PHE A 9 3.39 6.74 -7.50
CA PHE A 9 3.38 7.03 -8.94
C PHE A 9 2.67 5.91 -9.69
N TRP A 10 1.63 6.27 -10.44
CA TRP A 10 0.82 5.32 -11.22
C TRP A 10 0.22 6.01 -12.46
N PRO A 11 0.15 5.32 -13.62
CA PRO A 11 0.63 3.97 -13.90
C PRO A 11 2.13 3.95 -14.31
N ILE A 12 2.80 2.82 -14.11
CA ILE A 12 4.21 2.62 -14.49
C ILE A 12 4.44 1.32 -15.27
N ASN A 13 5.56 1.24 -16.00
CA ASN A 13 6.07 0.01 -16.59
C ASN A 13 7.18 -0.59 -15.70
N LYS A 14 7.02 -1.85 -15.23
CA LYS A 14 7.96 -2.47 -14.28
C LYS A 14 9.38 -2.56 -14.83
N ASP A 15 9.54 -2.91 -16.09
CA ASP A 15 10.86 -3.11 -16.69
C ASP A 15 11.59 -1.79 -16.89
N GLU A 16 10.85 -0.73 -17.24
CA GLU A 16 11.39 0.62 -17.29
C GLU A 16 11.86 1.10 -15.92
N ILE A 17 11.03 0.96 -14.88
CA ILE A 17 11.40 1.40 -13.53
C ILE A 17 12.59 0.59 -12.98
N ARG A 18 12.63 -0.74 -13.22
CA ARG A 18 13.80 -1.56 -12.87
C ARG A 18 15.06 -1.08 -13.58
N ALA A 19 14.97 -0.65 -14.83
CA ALA A 19 16.11 -0.10 -15.56
C ALA A 19 16.59 1.22 -14.94
N ARG A 20 15.66 2.14 -14.58
CA ARG A 20 15.98 3.40 -13.90
C ARG A 20 16.64 3.16 -12.54
N LEU A 21 16.09 2.27 -11.72
CA LEU A 21 16.63 1.88 -10.41
C LEU A 21 18.06 1.34 -10.52
N LYS A 22 18.32 0.45 -11.48
CA LYS A 22 19.67 -0.07 -11.74
C LYS A 22 20.64 1.02 -12.20
N ALA A 23 20.18 1.96 -13.04
CA ALA A 23 21.01 3.05 -13.56
C ALA A 23 21.49 4.00 -12.45
N VAL A 24 20.69 4.16 -11.38
CA VAL A 24 21.06 4.94 -10.19
C VAL A 24 21.69 4.09 -9.08
N HIS A 25 22.05 2.85 -9.37
CA HIS A 25 22.66 1.91 -8.43
C HIS A 25 21.83 1.62 -7.18
N ALA A 26 20.50 1.63 -7.29
CA ALA A 26 19.63 1.17 -6.21
C ALA A 26 19.87 -0.32 -5.93
N GLU A 27 19.82 -0.67 -4.65
CA GLU A 27 19.97 -2.05 -4.17
C GLU A 27 18.63 -2.78 -4.31
N LEU A 28 18.61 -3.93 -4.98
CA LEU A 28 17.46 -4.83 -4.92
C LEU A 28 17.48 -5.55 -3.57
N VAL A 29 16.62 -5.12 -2.66
CA VAL A 29 16.49 -5.72 -1.31
C VAL A 29 15.75 -7.05 -1.39
N ARG A 30 14.69 -7.11 -2.20
CA ARG A 30 13.89 -8.31 -2.37
C ARG A 30 13.20 -8.35 -3.73
N SER A 31 13.43 -9.43 -4.47
CA SER A 31 12.70 -9.71 -5.73
C SER A 31 11.20 -9.86 -5.48
N GLU A 32 10.41 -9.64 -6.53
CA GLU A 32 8.95 -9.73 -6.49
C GLU A 32 8.42 -10.95 -5.69
N PHE A 33 7.52 -10.68 -4.74
CA PHE A 33 6.91 -11.70 -3.88
C PHE A 33 5.43 -11.39 -3.61
N LEU A 34 4.66 -12.43 -3.32
CA LEU A 34 3.24 -12.32 -2.99
C LEU A 34 3.05 -11.83 -1.56
N GLN A 35 2.17 -10.85 -1.38
CA GLN A 35 1.68 -10.38 -0.09
C GLN A 35 0.18 -10.68 0.03
N LYS A 36 -0.23 -11.22 1.17
CA LYS A 36 -1.63 -11.52 1.50
C LYS A 36 -2.05 -10.68 2.69
N ARG A 37 -3.23 -10.07 2.65
CA ARG A 37 -3.69 -9.24 3.78
C ARG A 37 -5.17 -9.42 4.06
N LYS A 38 -5.52 -9.27 5.34
CA LYS A 38 -6.89 -9.03 5.78
C LYS A 38 -6.99 -7.61 6.28
N VAL A 39 -8.00 -6.90 5.79
CA VAL A 39 -8.31 -5.52 6.16
C VAL A 39 -9.56 -5.53 7.02
N PHE A 40 -9.59 -4.69 8.06
CA PHE A 40 -10.68 -4.64 9.01
C PHE A 40 -11.14 -3.20 9.24
N ASN A 41 -12.44 -3.04 9.46
CA ASN A 41 -12.99 -1.85 10.07
C ASN A 41 -12.65 -1.84 11.57
N MET A 42 -12.52 -0.62 12.11
CA MET A 42 -12.38 -0.41 13.54
C MET A 42 -13.66 -0.83 14.28
N PRO A 43 -13.58 -1.21 15.57
CA PRO A 43 -14.76 -1.54 16.35
C PRO A 43 -15.79 -0.40 16.37
N GLU A 44 -17.07 -0.75 16.41
CA GLU A 44 -18.15 0.23 16.53
C GLU A 44 -17.92 1.13 17.77
N GLY A 45 -18.16 2.43 17.62
CA GLY A 45 -17.84 3.43 18.66
C GLY A 45 -16.36 3.82 18.80
N HIS A 46 -15.44 3.12 18.14
CA HIS A 46 -13.99 3.42 18.14
C HIS A 46 -13.44 3.76 16.74
N LYS A 47 -14.35 4.14 15.83
CA LYS A 47 -14.00 4.52 14.46
C LYS A 47 -13.09 5.74 14.45
N ILE A 48 -12.07 5.68 13.61
CA ILE A 48 -11.19 6.80 13.30
C ILE A 48 -11.48 7.18 11.85
N LYS A 49 -11.67 8.47 11.58
CA LYS A 49 -11.88 8.97 10.21
C LYS A 49 -10.68 8.57 9.35
N GLY A 50 -10.93 7.94 8.21
CA GLY A 50 -9.87 7.43 7.32
C GLY A 50 -9.04 6.29 7.92
N GLY A 51 -9.47 5.68 9.03
CA GLY A 51 -8.72 4.68 9.76
C GLY A 51 -9.16 3.24 9.49
N TRP A 52 -8.20 2.32 9.42
CA TRP A 52 -8.46 0.87 9.31
C TRP A 52 -7.34 0.04 9.93
N MET A 53 -7.65 -1.22 10.28
CA MET A 53 -6.65 -2.20 10.71
C MET A 53 -6.29 -3.14 9.56
N ARG A 54 -5.06 -3.65 9.55
CA ARG A 54 -4.60 -4.64 8.57
C ARG A 54 -3.67 -5.65 9.22
N VAL A 55 -3.90 -6.93 8.95
CA VAL A 55 -2.89 -7.98 9.14
C VAL A 55 -2.38 -8.38 7.77
N ARG A 56 -1.06 -8.36 7.55
CA ARG A 56 -0.43 -8.69 6.28
C ARG A 56 0.63 -9.75 6.49
N ASP A 57 0.58 -10.79 5.68
CA ASP A 57 1.64 -11.75 5.48
C ASP A 57 2.47 -11.32 4.25
N GLU A 58 3.76 -11.14 4.47
CA GLU A 58 4.74 -10.73 3.46
C GLU A 58 5.63 -11.91 3.02
N GLY A 59 5.29 -13.14 3.43
CA GLY A 59 6.00 -14.38 3.10
C GLY A 59 7.18 -14.69 4.01
N ASP A 60 7.89 -13.66 4.50
CA ASP A 60 9.01 -13.78 5.45
C ASP A 60 8.71 -13.20 6.84
N LYS A 61 7.70 -12.33 6.93
CA LYS A 61 7.22 -11.71 8.17
C LYS A 61 5.71 -11.44 8.08
N VAL A 62 5.11 -11.29 9.25
CA VAL A 62 3.73 -10.84 9.38
C VAL A 62 3.73 -9.46 10.06
N THR A 63 2.91 -8.55 9.55
CA THR A 63 2.72 -7.21 10.10
C THR A 63 1.27 -6.97 10.50
N LEU A 64 1.08 -6.26 11.61
CA LEU A 64 -0.20 -5.73 12.08
C LEU A 64 -0.10 -4.21 12.07
N SER A 65 -0.98 -3.56 11.33
CA SER A 65 -0.99 -2.10 11.17
C SER A 65 -2.33 -1.48 11.57
N LEU A 66 -2.26 -0.32 12.22
CA LEU A 66 -3.31 0.71 12.19
C LEU A 66 -2.86 1.79 11.20
N LYS A 67 -3.61 1.99 10.11
CA LYS A 67 -3.39 3.07 9.15
C LYS A 67 -4.48 4.13 9.27
N ILE A 68 -4.11 5.38 9.07
CA ILE A 68 -5.01 6.54 8.97
C ILE A 68 -4.56 7.39 7.78
N VAL A 69 -5.48 7.66 6.86
CA VAL A 69 -5.29 8.64 5.79
C VAL A 69 -6.43 9.65 5.86
N ASP A 70 -6.13 10.88 6.23
CA ASP A 70 -7.14 11.94 6.41
C ASP A 70 -6.74 13.24 5.71
N GLY A 71 -6.52 13.16 4.40
CA GLY A 71 -6.11 14.28 3.55
C GLY A 71 -5.40 13.82 2.29
N GLU A 72 -4.74 14.76 1.62
CA GLU A 72 -4.02 14.55 0.34
C GLU A 72 -2.55 14.98 0.43
N LYS A 73 -2.04 15.20 1.65
CA LYS A 73 -0.63 15.57 1.87
C LYS A 73 0.14 14.42 2.49
N THR A 74 1.46 14.48 2.39
CA THR A 74 2.36 13.47 2.98
C THR A 74 2.17 13.36 4.50
N GLU A 75 1.94 14.47 5.21
CA GLU A 75 1.74 14.47 6.67
C GLU A 75 0.39 13.87 7.14
N ASP A 76 -0.56 13.70 6.22
CA ASP A 76 -1.90 13.18 6.51
C ASP A 76 -1.96 11.64 6.51
N GLN A 77 -0.87 11.00 6.13
CA GLN A 77 -0.70 9.54 6.15
C GLN A 77 0.05 9.13 7.42
N LYS A 78 -0.61 8.30 8.24
CA LYS A 78 -0.04 7.84 9.50
C LYS A 78 -0.21 6.35 9.65
N GLU A 79 0.85 5.69 10.12
CA GLU A 79 0.82 4.26 10.43
C GLU A 79 1.41 3.99 11.83
N LEU A 80 0.81 3.02 12.51
CA LEU A 80 1.47 2.24 13.56
C LEU A 80 1.55 0.80 13.06
N CYS A 81 2.76 0.37 12.70
CA CYS A 81 3.05 -0.95 12.17
C CYS A 81 3.87 -1.76 13.18
N LEU A 82 3.43 -2.98 13.47
CA LEU A 82 4.11 -3.92 14.36
C LEU A 82 4.41 -5.21 13.62
N LYS A 83 5.61 -5.76 13.83
CA LYS A 83 5.86 -7.16 13.47
C LYS A 83 5.17 -8.06 14.49
N VAL A 84 4.44 -9.05 14.00
CA VAL A 84 3.78 -10.08 14.81
C VAL A 84 4.26 -11.46 14.39
N ASP A 85 4.15 -12.43 15.29
CA ASP A 85 4.75 -13.76 15.08
C ASP A 85 3.85 -14.71 14.27
N ASN A 86 2.55 -14.45 14.18
CA ASN A 86 1.59 -15.33 13.53
C ASN A 86 0.39 -14.56 12.93
N PHE A 87 0.06 -14.87 11.67
CA PHE A 87 -1.03 -14.22 10.92
C PHE A 87 -2.41 -14.52 11.51
N ASP A 88 -2.73 -15.80 11.72
CA ASP A 88 -4.05 -16.23 12.20
C ASP A 88 -4.33 -15.71 13.61
N GLN A 89 -3.34 -15.77 14.50
CA GLN A 89 -3.48 -15.23 15.87
C GLN A 89 -3.70 -13.71 15.89
N ALA A 90 -3.05 -12.96 14.99
CA ALA A 90 -3.27 -11.52 14.88
C ALA A 90 -4.67 -11.20 14.32
N VAL A 91 -5.17 -12.00 13.36
CA VAL A 91 -6.54 -11.90 12.84
C VAL A 91 -7.55 -12.21 13.94
N ASP A 92 -7.34 -13.30 14.69
CA ASP A 92 -8.21 -13.70 15.80
C ASP A 92 -8.23 -12.64 16.91
N LEU A 93 -7.08 -12.04 17.22
CA LEU A 93 -6.99 -10.91 18.15
C LEU A 93 -7.88 -9.75 17.70
N LEU A 94 -7.76 -9.31 16.43
CA LEU A 94 -8.56 -8.21 15.90
C LEU A 94 -10.06 -8.52 15.94
N LYS A 95 -10.47 -9.72 15.53
CA LYS A 95 -11.87 -10.15 15.62
C LYS A 95 -12.39 -10.16 17.05
N THR A 96 -11.57 -10.65 17.99
CA THR A 96 -11.93 -10.74 19.41
C THR A 96 -12.14 -9.38 20.05
N VAL A 97 -11.35 -8.36 19.67
CA VAL A 97 -11.51 -6.98 20.18
C VAL A 97 -12.60 -6.19 19.44
N GLY A 98 -13.31 -6.82 18.51
CA GLY A 98 -14.48 -6.25 17.82
C GLY A 98 -14.19 -5.58 16.48
N CYS A 99 -13.01 -5.78 15.87
CA CYS A 99 -12.77 -5.35 14.50
C CYS A 99 -13.51 -6.26 13.51
N GLU A 100 -14.12 -5.67 12.48
CA GLU A 100 -14.88 -6.40 11.46
C GLU A 100 -14.03 -6.60 10.20
N GLU A 101 -13.80 -7.84 9.79
CA GLU A 101 -13.08 -8.16 8.55
C GLU A 101 -13.87 -7.63 7.35
N LYS A 102 -13.27 -6.76 6.55
CA LYS A 102 -13.93 -6.14 5.39
C LYS A 102 -13.40 -6.63 4.04
N ALA A 103 -12.14 -7.07 3.98
CA ALA A 103 -11.55 -7.56 2.73
C ALA A 103 -10.38 -8.52 2.95
N TYR A 104 -10.22 -9.46 2.03
CA TYR A 104 -8.99 -10.20 1.79
C TYR A 104 -8.39 -9.76 0.45
N GLN A 105 -7.10 -9.41 0.44
CA GLN A 105 -6.45 -8.84 -0.74
C GLN A 105 -5.05 -9.43 -0.96
N GLU A 106 -4.70 -9.62 -2.24
CA GLU A 106 -3.38 -10.04 -2.68
C GLU A 106 -2.70 -8.96 -3.52
N THR A 107 -1.40 -8.81 -3.35
CA THR A 107 -0.55 -8.01 -4.25
C THR A 107 0.78 -8.70 -4.44
N ARG A 108 1.51 -8.31 -5.48
CA ARG A 108 2.93 -8.60 -5.60
C ARG A 108 3.71 -7.34 -5.35
N ARG A 109 4.79 -7.45 -4.58
CA ARG A 109 5.69 -6.34 -4.26
C ARG A 109 7.13 -6.74 -4.55
N GLU A 110 7.89 -5.84 -5.14
CA GLU A 110 9.34 -5.89 -5.24
C GLU A 110 9.92 -4.71 -4.46
N ILE A 111 11.01 -4.92 -3.70
CA ILE A 111 11.57 -3.90 -2.81
C ILE A 111 12.98 -3.55 -3.23
N TRP A 112 13.20 -2.26 -3.42
CA TRP A 112 14.49 -1.65 -3.69
C TRP A 112 14.82 -0.62 -2.63
N LYS A 113 16.10 -0.30 -2.52
CA LYS A 113 16.59 0.76 -1.64
C LYS A 113 17.55 1.66 -2.40
N LEU A 114 17.31 2.97 -2.31
CA LEU A 114 18.22 3.99 -2.81
C LEU A 114 18.50 4.96 -1.66
N ASP A 115 19.78 5.10 -1.29
CA ASP A 115 20.19 5.81 -0.09
C ASP A 115 19.51 5.21 1.17
N SER A 116 18.69 5.99 1.89
CA SER A 116 17.89 5.55 3.05
C SER A 116 16.40 5.44 2.75
N VAL A 117 16.00 5.49 1.47
CA VAL A 117 14.61 5.52 1.01
C VAL A 117 14.25 4.16 0.40
N GLU A 118 13.08 3.65 0.78
CA GLU A 118 12.52 2.44 0.20
C GLU A 118 11.77 2.82 -1.10
N VAL A 119 11.97 2.01 -2.14
CA VAL A 119 11.24 2.14 -3.40
C VAL A 119 10.61 0.79 -3.71
N THR A 120 9.28 0.76 -3.80
CA THR A 120 8.55 -0.47 -4.12
C THR A 120 8.09 -0.44 -5.56
N ILE A 121 8.01 -1.62 -6.19
CA ILE A 121 7.24 -1.82 -7.41
C ILE A 121 6.11 -2.77 -7.03
N ASP A 122 4.89 -2.27 -7.12
CA ASP A 122 3.69 -3.00 -6.72
C ASP A 122 2.83 -3.36 -7.91
N GLU A 123 2.26 -4.56 -7.83
CA GLU A 123 1.22 -5.03 -8.73
C GLU A 123 0.01 -5.43 -7.90
N TRP A 124 -1.10 -4.77 -8.20
CA TRP A 124 -2.41 -5.05 -7.63
C TRP A 124 -3.30 -5.68 -8.70
N PRO A 125 -4.19 -6.64 -8.35
CA PRO A 125 -5.14 -7.19 -9.30
C PRO A 125 -5.95 -6.08 -9.99
N PHE A 126 -6.03 -6.14 -11.31
CA PHE A 126 -6.80 -5.18 -12.12
C PHE A 126 -6.24 -3.74 -12.18
N LEU A 127 -5.07 -3.45 -11.61
CA LEU A 127 -4.35 -2.19 -11.84
C LEU A 127 -3.12 -2.40 -12.71
N GLU A 128 -2.74 -1.38 -13.47
CA GLU A 128 -1.37 -1.24 -13.94
C GLU A 128 -0.45 -1.11 -12.72
N PRO A 129 0.81 -1.58 -12.81
CA PRO A 129 1.77 -1.45 -11.72
C PRO A 129 1.93 0.01 -11.25
N LEU A 130 2.37 0.15 -10.00
CA LEU A 130 2.68 1.44 -9.37
C LEU A 130 4.01 1.36 -8.63
N VAL A 131 4.53 2.53 -8.28
CA VAL A 131 5.72 2.68 -7.43
C VAL A 131 5.35 3.49 -6.20
N GLU A 132 5.71 3.01 -5.01
CA GLU A 132 5.73 3.82 -3.80
C GLU A 132 7.18 4.18 -3.49
N VAL A 133 7.44 5.46 -3.18
CA VAL A 133 8.72 5.96 -2.67
C VAL A 133 8.48 6.40 -1.24
N GLU A 134 9.10 5.74 -0.26
CA GLU A 134 8.86 5.96 1.17
C GLU A 134 10.16 6.28 1.92
N GLY A 135 10.15 7.33 2.73
CA GLY A 135 11.34 7.83 3.43
C GLY A 135 11.05 8.49 4.76
N SER A 136 12.10 9.02 5.40
CA SER A 136 12.01 9.68 6.70
C SER A 136 11.48 11.12 6.65
N SER A 137 11.41 11.71 5.46
CA SER A 137 10.88 13.06 5.23
C SER A 137 10.44 13.26 3.78
N GLU A 138 9.55 14.22 3.51
CA GLU A 138 9.10 14.56 2.16
C GLU A 138 10.27 14.95 1.25
N GLU A 139 11.28 15.66 1.76
CA GLU A 139 12.45 16.06 0.98
C GLU A 139 13.25 14.84 0.50
N SER A 140 13.40 13.82 1.36
CA SER A 140 14.10 12.58 0.99
C SER A 140 13.34 11.80 -0.08
N VAL A 141 12.01 11.72 0.05
CA VAL A 141 11.11 11.06 -0.90
C VAL A 141 11.17 11.77 -2.24
N ARG A 142 11.01 13.10 -2.25
CA ARG A 142 11.07 13.91 -3.46
C ARG A 142 12.41 13.79 -4.17
N ALA A 143 13.52 13.87 -3.43
CA ALA A 143 14.84 13.75 -4.02
C ALA A 143 15.06 12.39 -4.71
N VAL A 144 14.57 11.29 -4.12
CA VAL A 144 14.66 9.96 -4.73
C VAL A 144 13.70 9.82 -5.91
N SER A 145 12.48 10.34 -5.82
CA SER A 145 11.54 10.37 -6.95
C SER A 145 12.11 11.10 -8.16
N GLU A 146 12.70 12.29 -7.95
CA GLU A 146 13.34 13.07 -9.01
C GLU A 146 14.58 12.34 -9.60
N LYS A 147 15.38 11.65 -8.79
CA LYS A 147 16.50 10.79 -9.28
C LYS A 147 16.00 9.63 -10.15
N LEU A 148 14.79 9.13 -9.90
CA LEU A 148 14.14 8.09 -10.69
C LEU A 148 13.34 8.64 -11.88
N ASP A 149 13.50 9.93 -12.18
CA ASP A 149 12.85 10.62 -13.30
C ASP A 149 11.32 10.57 -13.20
N PHE A 150 10.80 10.67 -11.98
CA PHE A 150 9.38 10.91 -11.74
C PHE A 150 9.07 12.41 -11.65
N ASP A 151 7.95 12.81 -12.26
CA ASP A 151 7.39 14.14 -12.09
C ASP A 151 6.66 14.23 -10.74
N TRP A 152 7.24 14.97 -9.79
CA TRP A 152 6.67 15.16 -8.46
C TRP A 152 5.24 15.74 -8.49
N SER A 153 4.87 16.50 -9.52
CA SER A 153 3.51 17.05 -9.64
C SER A 153 2.45 15.98 -9.92
N GLN A 154 2.86 14.78 -10.33
CA GLN A 154 2.01 13.62 -10.52
C GLN A 154 1.99 12.66 -9.31
N ALA A 155 2.77 12.97 -8.27
CA ALA A 155 2.77 12.19 -7.05
C ALA A 155 1.37 12.17 -6.43
N CYS A 156 0.90 10.96 -6.10
CA CYS A 156 -0.33 10.75 -5.37
C CYS A 156 0.01 10.44 -3.91
N PHE A 157 -0.56 11.22 -3.00
CA PHE A 157 -0.47 11.03 -1.55
C PHE A 157 -1.80 10.49 -1.05
N CYS A 158 -2.09 9.24 -1.40
CA CYS A 158 -3.40 8.63 -1.15
C CYS A 158 -3.28 7.13 -0.95
N SER A 159 -4.35 6.52 -0.44
CA SER A 159 -4.49 5.07 -0.38
C SER A 159 -4.91 4.47 -1.73
N ILE A 160 -4.64 3.18 -1.90
CA ILE A 160 -4.87 2.43 -3.14
C ILE A 160 -6.32 2.50 -3.66
N ASP A 161 -7.31 2.62 -2.77
CA ASP A 161 -8.72 2.75 -3.11
C ASP A 161 -8.98 3.96 -4.04
N THR A 162 -8.21 5.03 -3.86
CA THR A 162 -8.27 6.24 -4.67
C THR A 162 -7.78 5.99 -6.11
N ILE A 163 -6.78 5.11 -6.27
CA ILE A 163 -6.27 4.71 -7.59
C ILE A 163 -7.28 3.82 -8.31
N TYR A 164 -7.89 2.86 -7.61
CA TYR A 164 -9.00 2.06 -8.17
C TYR A 164 -10.20 2.94 -8.56
N ALA A 165 -10.61 3.86 -7.68
CA ALA A 165 -11.69 4.80 -7.94
C ALA A 165 -11.42 5.63 -9.20
N LYS A 166 -10.19 6.18 -9.33
CA LYS A 166 -9.75 6.94 -10.51
C LYS A 166 -9.76 6.09 -11.79
N LYS A 167 -9.27 4.86 -11.74
CA LYS A 167 -9.22 3.96 -12.92
C LYS A 167 -10.61 3.56 -13.42
N TYR A 168 -11.48 3.15 -12.49
CA TYR A 168 -12.76 2.53 -12.82
C TYR A 168 -13.96 3.49 -12.77
N GLY A 169 -13.77 4.72 -12.30
CA GLY A 169 -14.87 5.66 -12.11
C GLY A 169 -15.86 5.23 -11.03
N ILE A 170 -15.40 4.45 -10.04
CA ILE A 170 -16.19 3.99 -8.89
C ILE A 170 -15.93 4.88 -7.66
N SER A 171 -16.75 4.75 -6.62
CA SER A 171 -16.46 5.40 -5.34
C SER A 171 -15.41 4.61 -4.55
N ASN A 172 -14.67 5.30 -3.67
CA ASN A 172 -13.80 4.62 -2.69
C ASN A 172 -14.60 3.65 -1.80
N ASP A 173 -15.88 3.93 -1.55
CA ASP A 173 -16.77 3.04 -0.79
C ASP A 173 -17.00 1.70 -1.50
N THR A 174 -17.19 1.71 -2.83
CA THR A 174 -17.30 0.49 -3.62
C THR A 174 -16.07 -0.41 -3.43
N PHE A 175 -14.87 0.15 -3.49
CA PHE A 175 -13.64 -0.60 -3.24
C PHE A 175 -13.52 -1.05 -1.78
N ASN A 176 -13.74 -0.13 -0.83
CA ASN A 176 -13.45 -0.37 0.58
C ASN A 176 -14.45 -1.29 1.29
N ASN A 177 -15.72 -1.24 0.91
CA ASN A 177 -16.81 -1.88 1.65
C ASN A 177 -17.65 -2.84 0.81
N HIS A 178 -17.52 -2.80 -0.53
CA HIS A 178 -18.27 -3.68 -1.44
C HIS A 178 -17.38 -4.61 -2.27
N SER A 179 -16.08 -4.65 -1.98
CA SER A 179 -15.11 -5.53 -2.64
C SER A 179 -14.36 -6.40 -1.62
N PRO A 180 -15.03 -7.43 -1.05
CA PRO A 180 -14.47 -8.23 0.05
C PRO A 180 -13.31 -9.14 -0.39
N LEU A 181 -13.11 -9.30 -1.70
CA LEU A 181 -12.06 -10.12 -2.27
C LEU A 181 -11.41 -9.38 -3.44
N ILE A 182 -10.10 -9.19 -3.40
CA ILE A 182 -9.28 -8.67 -4.51
C ILE A 182 -8.02 -9.52 -4.63
N ILE A 183 -8.04 -10.49 -5.53
CA ILE A 183 -6.95 -11.46 -5.73
C ILE A 183 -6.60 -11.59 -7.21
N PHE A 184 -5.44 -12.17 -7.53
CA PHE A 184 -5.01 -12.30 -8.93
C PHE A 184 -5.86 -13.30 -9.72
N GLU A 185 -6.35 -14.35 -9.05
CA GLU A 185 -7.12 -15.44 -9.66
C GLU A 185 -8.63 -15.24 -9.45
N MET A 186 -9.16 -14.10 -9.86
CA MET A 186 -10.61 -13.84 -9.87
C MET A 186 -11.02 -12.97 -11.07
N ASP A 187 -12.31 -12.94 -11.37
CA ASP A 187 -12.86 -12.01 -12.36
C ASP A 187 -12.81 -10.57 -11.83
N ASN A 188 -12.58 -9.61 -12.72
CA ASN A 188 -12.51 -8.20 -12.36
C ASN A 188 -13.89 -7.70 -11.87
N PRO A 189 -14.06 -7.37 -10.57
CA PRO A 189 -15.35 -6.97 -10.02
C PRO A 189 -15.75 -5.53 -10.42
N PHE A 190 -14.84 -4.80 -11.07
CA PHE A 190 -15.03 -3.42 -11.51
C PHE A 190 -15.22 -3.29 -13.02
N ALA A 191 -15.14 -4.40 -13.76
CA ALA A 191 -15.45 -4.40 -15.18
C ALA A 191 -16.96 -4.13 -15.38
N PRO A 192 -17.33 -3.33 -16.39
CA PRO A 192 -18.73 -3.06 -16.72
C PRO A 192 -19.47 -4.29 -17.26
#